data_AF-A0A858CLN7-F1
#
_entry.id   AF-A0A858CLN7-F1
#
_cell.length_a   1.000
_cell.length_b   1.000
_cell.length_c   1.000
_cell.angle_alpha   90.00
_cell.angle_beta   90.00
_cell.angle_gamma   90.00
#
_symmetry.space_group_name_H-M   'P 1'
#
loop_
_entity.id
_entity.type
_entity.pdbx_description
1 polymer ?
#
loop_
_entity_poly.entity_id
_entity_poly.type
_entity_poly.pdbx_seq_one_letter_code
_entity_poly.pdbx_strand_id
1 'polypeptide(L)'
;MGYPLKNARDEDYIFNRIRDLLKQQRIAGLHLDEVQDAGRHTTDAAKDHFTKRFRNLTQDKEWPVCLFLSATLEARDLINHDNTLARRLKPIEIRPISPETDGEKLRESVGSLLRQSGVVDQTGLIDNEEFMQILMHAAAYRFGLAIEITIEAIGEAFFGRARTLELDHFAGAYFTRTNNDDDLNPFMTPHWRGIDTTKVMDRVNSEKTEAQKKGRRKK
;
A
#
# COMPACT_ATOMS: atom_id res chain seq x y z
N MET A 1 6.44 -33.68 4.22
CA MET A 1 5.22 -34.36 4.68
C MET A 1 4.05 -33.69 4.01
N GLY A 2 3.30 -34.42 3.19
CA GLY A 2 2.15 -33.90 2.44
C GLY A 2 0.94 -33.73 3.35
N TYR A 3 0.29 -32.58 3.25
CA TYR A 3 -1.03 -32.35 3.83
C TYR A 3 -2.09 -32.56 2.76
N PRO A 4 -2.96 -33.58 2.89
CA PRO A 4 -4.14 -33.70 2.06
C PRO A 4 -5.22 -32.75 2.58
N LEU A 5 -5.43 -31.65 1.85
CA LEU A 5 -6.56 -30.74 2.04
C LEU A 5 -7.87 -31.48 1.77
N LYS A 6 -8.60 -31.85 2.82
CA LYS A 6 -10.07 -32.06 2.79
C LYS A 6 -10.66 -32.09 4.21
N ASN A 7 -11.67 -31.23 4.41
CA ASN A 7 -12.68 -31.15 5.49
C ASN A 7 -12.44 -30.05 6.56
N ALA A 8 -13.51 -29.33 6.90
CA ALA A 8 -13.57 -28.25 7.89
C ALA A 8 -12.95 -28.55 9.28
N ARG A 9 -12.77 -29.84 9.61
CA ARG A 9 -12.00 -30.29 10.80
C ARG A 9 -10.54 -29.84 10.77
N ASP A 10 -9.95 -29.67 9.59
CA ASP A 10 -8.56 -29.27 9.42
C ASP A 10 -8.37 -27.76 9.71
N GLU A 11 -9.33 -26.92 9.32
CA GLU A 11 -9.29 -25.48 9.60
C GLU A 11 -9.42 -25.15 11.09
N ASP A 12 -10.31 -25.85 11.81
CA ASP A 12 -10.41 -25.70 13.26
C ASP A 12 -9.14 -26.15 13.99
N TYR A 13 -8.54 -27.25 13.53
CA TYR A 13 -7.28 -27.74 14.05
C TYR A 13 -6.16 -26.71 13.83
N ILE A 14 -6.02 -26.18 12.61
CA ILE A 14 -5.02 -25.15 12.28
C ILE A 14 -5.23 -23.91 13.15
N PHE A 15 -6.47 -23.47 13.34
CA PHE A 15 -6.74 -22.27 14.11
C PHE A 15 -6.42 -22.44 15.60
N ASN A 16 -6.76 -23.59 16.18
CA ASN A 16 -6.36 -23.92 17.54
C ASN A 16 -4.84 -23.99 17.66
N ARG A 17 -4.15 -24.53 16.65
CA ARG A 17 -2.69 -24.55 16.61
C ARG A 17 -2.09 -23.15 16.56
N ILE A 18 -2.68 -22.23 15.80
CA ILE A 18 -2.28 -20.82 15.76
C ILE A 18 -2.43 -20.20 17.16
N ARG A 19 -3.54 -20.44 17.86
CA ARG A 19 -3.75 -19.95 19.24
C ARG A 19 -2.68 -20.46 20.20
N ASP A 20 -2.41 -21.76 20.17
CA ASP A 20 -1.39 -22.38 21.02
C ASP A 20 -0.02 -21.76 20.74
N LEU A 21 0.32 -21.56 19.46
CA LEU A 21 1.59 -20.94 19.07
C LEU A 21 1.67 -19.48 19.53
N LEU A 22 0.63 -18.67 19.35
CA LEU A 22 0.61 -17.29 19.82
C LEU A 22 0.86 -17.22 21.33
N LYS A 23 0.22 -18.09 22.10
CA LYS A 23 0.41 -18.19 23.56
C LYS A 23 1.81 -18.68 23.93
N GLN A 24 2.29 -19.77 23.33
CA GLN A 24 3.61 -20.35 23.60
C GLN A 24 4.74 -19.36 23.28
N GLN A 25 4.60 -18.62 22.18
CA GLN A 25 5.56 -17.60 21.74
C GLN A 25 5.34 -16.24 22.41
N ARG A 26 4.36 -16.11 23.32
CA ARG A 26 4.01 -14.88 24.02
C ARG A 26 3.70 -13.70 23.07
N ILE A 27 3.10 -14.01 21.93
CA ILE A 27 2.66 -13.02 20.94
C ILE A 27 1.26 -12.56 21.33
N ALA A 28 1.16 -11.30 21.76
CA ALA A 28 -0.12 -10.66 22.14
C ALA A 28 -0.72 -9.79 21.03
N GLY A 29 -0.06 -9.66 19.89
CA GLY A 29 -0.49 -8.84 18.77
C GLY A 29 -0.37 -9.60 17.44
N LEU A 30 -1.41 -9.53 16.61
CA LEU A 30 -1.43 -10.12 15.29
C LEU A 30 -1.79 -9.03 14.26
N HIS A 31 -0.87 -8.77 13.34
CA HIS A 31 -1.11 -7.89 12.20
C HIS A 31 -1.49 -8.74 10.99
N LEU A 32 -2.66 -8.45 10.43
CA LEU A 32 -3.17 -9.04 9.21
C LEU A 32 -3.15 -7.96 8.13
N ASP A 33 -2.36 -8.20 7.10
CA ASP A 33 -2.24 -7.31 5.96
C ASP A 33 -3.16 -7.77 4.81
N GLU A 34 -3.65 -6.81 4.03
CA GLU A 34 -4.55 -7.00 2.90
C GLU A 34 -5.78 -7.88 3.21
N VAL A 35 -6.44 -7.63 4.34
CA VAL A 35 -7.55 -8.46 4.86
C VAL A 35 -8.72 -8.57 3.86
N GLN A 36 -8.89 -7.61 2.94
CA GLN A 36 -9.89 -7.70 1.88
C GLN A 36 -9.72 -8.96 1.01
N ASP A 37 -8.50 -9.47 0.83
CA ASP A 37 -8.24 -10.63 -0.04
C ASP A 37 -8.88 -11.90 0.51
N ALA A 38 -9.01 -12.02 1.82
CA ALA A 38 -9.72 -13.11 2.46
C ALA A 38 -11.25 -13.06 2.21
N GLY A 39 -11.79 -11.87 1.93
CA GLY A 39 -13.23 -11.65 1.69
C GLY A 39 -13.62 -11.51 0.21
N ARG A 40 -12.67 -11.27 -0.69
CA ARG A 40 -12.92 -10.81 -2.08
C ARG A 40 -13.65 -11.82 -2.98
N HIS A 41 -13.62 -13.12 -2.63
CA HIS A 41 -14.21 -14.20 -3.44
C HIS A 41 -14.95 -15.26 -2.63
N THR A 42 -15.36 -14.91 -1.42
CA THR A 42 -15.82 -15.89 -0.43
C THR A 42 -17.30 -15.67 -0.13
N THR A 43 -18.05 -16.76 0.06
CA THR A 43 -19.47 -16.71 0.44
C THR A 43 -19.66 -16.01 1.78
N ASP A 44 -20.83 -15.43 2.03
CA ASP A 44 -21.12 -14.76 3.31
C ASP A 44 -20.91 -15.69 4.50
N ALA A 45 -21.28 -16.97 4.38
CA ALA A 45 -21.02 -17.99 5.41
C ALA A 45 -19.53 -18.16 5.74
N ALA A 46 -18.65 -18.01 4.76
CA ALA A 46 -17.22 -18.13 4.97
C ALA A 46 -16.60 -16.83 5.51
N LYS A 47 -17.17 -15.67 5.15
CA LYS A 47 -16.85 -14.39 5.80
C LYS A 47 -17.22 -14.42 7.28
N ASP A 48 -18.42 -14.88 7.62
CA ASP A 48 -18.88 -15.08 9.00
C ASP A 48 -17.92 -15.96 9.81
N HIS A 49 -17.50 -17.07 9.20
CA HIS A 49 -16.58 -18.00 9.81
C HIS A 49 -15.20 -17.36 10.06
N PHE A 50 -14.68 -16.63 9.09
CA PHE A 50 -13.43 -15.88 9.19
C PHE A 50 -13.51 -14.82 10.30
N THR A 51 -14.54 -13.98 10.29
CA THR A 51 -14.73 -12.90 11.26
C THR A 51 -14.96 -13.43 12.68
N LYS A 52 -15.68 -14.55 12.83
CA LYS A 52 -15.85 -15.26 14.10
C LYS A 52 -14.53 -15.75 14.69
N ARG A 53 -13.62 -16.26 13.86
CA ARG A 53 -12.30 -16.72 14.29
C ARG A 53 -11.48 -15.56 14.88
N PHE A 54 -11.38 -14.43 14.19
CA PHE A 54 -10.67 -13.24 14.70
C PHE A 54 -11.28 -12.72 15.99
N ARG A 55 -12.61 -12.62 16.04
CA ARG A 55 -13.31 -12.28 17.27
C ARG A 55 -12.91 -13.20 18.42
N ASN A 56 -12.87 -14.51 18.21
CA ASN A 56 -12.52 -15.47 19.25
C ASN A 56 -11.08 -15.29 19.76
N LEU A 57 -10.13 -14.87 18.91
CA LEU A 57 -8.75 -14.52 19.35
C LEU A 57 -8.76 -13.32 20.30
N THR A 58 -9.57 -12.31 20.00
CA THR A 58 -9.67 -11.11 20.86
C THR A 58 -10.39 -11.35 22.18
N GLN A 59 -11.13 -12.47 22.29
CA GLN A 59 -11.97 -12.80 23.45
C GLN A 59 -11.44 -13.97 24.27
N ASP A 60 -10.26 -14.49 23.93
CA ASP A 60 -9.60 -15.52 24.73
C ASP A 60 -9.41 -15.03 26.16
N LYS A 61 -9.81 -15.84 27.14
CA LYS A 61 -9.76 -15.49 28.57
C LYS A 61 -8.36 -15.58 29.15
N GLU A 62 -7.52 -16.43 28.57
CA GLU A 62 -6.18 -16.73 29.07
C GLU A 62 -5.12 -15.96 28.28
N TRP A 63 -5.31 -15.81 26.96
CA TRP A 63 -4.37 -15.12 26.08
C TRP A 63 -5.08 -14.28 25.00
N PRO A 64 -5.70 -13.15 25.36
CA PRO A 64 -6.36 -12.28 24.40
C PRO A 64 -5.34 -11.68 23.42
N VAL A 65 -5.64 -11.74 22.13
CA VAL A 65 -4.77 -11.22 21.05
C VAL A 65 -5.33 -9.90 20.53
N CYS A 66 -4.49 -8.87 20.50
CA CYS A 66 -4.77 -7.60 19.85
C CYS A 66 -4.64 -7.77 18.32
N LEU A 67 -5.62 -7.28 17.56
CA LEU A 67 -5.61 -7.37 16.11
C LEU A 67 -5.29 -6.01 15.49
N PHE A 68 -4.32 -6.00 14.57
CA PHE A 68 -4.07 -4.90 13.65
C PHE A 68 -4.51 -5.37 12.27
N LEU A 69 -5.41 -4.64 11.62
CA LEU A 69 -5.91 -4.97 10.29
C LEU A 69 -5.52 -3.82 9.36
N SER A 70 -4.66 -4.09 8.38
CA SER A 70 -4.49 -3.21 7.22
C SER A 70 -5.27 -3.77 6.06
N ALA A 71 -5.98 -2.88 5.37
CA ALA A 71 -6.81 -3.23 4.24
C ALA A 71 -7.16 -2.00 3.41
N THR A 72 -7.58 -2.25 2.17
CA THR A 72 -8.28 -1.26 1.35
C THR A 72 -9.67 -0.97 1.92
N LEU A 73 -10.31 0.09 1.41
CA LEU A 73 -11.69 0.44 1.79
C LEU A 73 -12.70 -0.69 1.51
N GLU A 74 -12.37 -1.61 0.61
CA GLU A 74 -13.19 -2.78 0.24
C GLU A 74 -13.39 -3.74 1.43
N ALA A 75 -12.47 -3.79 2.39
CA ALA A 75 -12.62 -4.62 3.60
C ALA A 75 -13.66 -4.08 4.59
N ARG A 76 -14.15 -2.85 4.42
CA ARG A 76 -15.16 -2.28 5.33
C ARG A 76 -16.39 -3.17 5.41
N ASP A 77 -16.84 -3.73 4.29
CA ASP A 77 -18.01 -4.61 4.25
C ASP A 77 -17.77 -5.91 5.01
N LEU A 78 -16.58 -6.49 4.87
CA LEU A 78 -16.18 -7.71 5.58
C LEU A 78 -16.13 -7.48 7.11
N ILE A 79 -15.52 -6.37 7.54
CA ILE A 79 -15.35 -6.04 8.95
C ILE A 79 -16.70 -5.68 9.58
N ASN A 80 -17.52 -4.89 8.88
CA ASN A 80 -18.82 -4.44 9.37
C ASN A 80 -19.89 -5.55 9.34
N HIS A 81 -19.63 -6.67 8.65
CA HIS A 81 -20.51 -7.83 8.67
C HIS A 81 -20.72 -8.39 10.09
N ASP A 82 -19.69 -8.28 10.95
CA ASP A 82 -19.78 -8.68 12.36
C ASP A 82 -19.63 -7.46 13.29
N ASN A 83 -20.78 -6.93 13.73
CA ASN A 83 -20.84 -5.82 14.67
C ASN A 83 -20.05 -6.05 15.98
N THR A 84 -19.83 -7.31 16.40
CA THR A 84 -19.10 -7.61 17.63
C THR A 84 -17.59 -7.57 17.44
N LEU A 85 -17.08 -7.81 16.22
CA LEU A 85 -15.70 -7.53 15.86
C LEU A 85 -15.50 -6.03 15.62
N ALA A 86 -16.40 -5.39 14.85
CA ALA A 86 -16.29 -3.98 14.51
C ALA A 86 -16.17 -3.07 15.76
N ARG A 87 -16.93 -3.35 16.82
CA ARG A 87 -16.86 -2.61 18.11
C ARG A 87 -15.53 -2.75 18.86
N ARG A 88 -14.69 -3.72 18.49
CA ARG A 88 -13.37 -3.99 19.11
C ARG A 88 -12.23 -3.40 18.28
N LEU A 89 -12.51 -2.94 17.08
CA LEU A 89 -11.55 -2.31 16.20
C LEU A 89 -11.68 -0.80 16.30
N LYS A 90 -10.54 -0.12 16.26
CA LYS A 90 -10.48 1.34 16.12
C LYS A 90 -10.07 1.66 14.69
N PRO A 91 -10.99 2.10 13.82
CA PRO A 91 -10.63 2.41 12.44
C PRO A 91 -9.70 3.62 12.40
N ILE A 92 -8.63 3.50 11.63
CA ILE A 92 -7.74 4.60 11.28
C ILE A 92 -7.69 4.63 9.76
N GLU A 93 -8.17 5.72 9.18
CA GLU A 93 -8.15 5.93 7.73
C GLU A 93 -6.93 6.78 7.37
N ILE A 94 -6.06 6.22 6.53
CA ILE A 94 -4.97 6.98 5.91
C ILE A 94 -5.59 7.82 4.80
N ARG A 95 -5.61 9.14 5.00
CA ARG A 95 -6.16 10.08 4.03
C ARG A 95 -5.14 10.40 2.92
N PRO A 96 -5.62 10.84 1.75
CA PRO A 96 -4.74 11.43 0.75
C PRO A 96 -3.90 12.56 1.36
N ILE A 97 -2.64 12.66 0.97
CA ILE A 97 -1.75 13.73 1.43
C ILE A 97 -2.18 15.08 0.84
N SER A 98 -1.97 16.15 1.59
CA SER A 98 -2.17 17.51 1.07
C SER A 98 -0.93 18.37 1.31
N PRO A 99 -0.75 19.45 0.52
CA PRO A 99 0.35 20.39 0.73
C PRO A 99 0.37 20.96 2.15
N GLU A 100 -0.81 21.25 2.72
CA GLU A 100 -0.93 21.91 4.02
C GLU A 100 -0.54 21.02 5.21
N THR A 101 -0.82 19.72 5.14
CA THR A 101 -0.59 18.80 6.27
C THR A 101 0.66 17.95 6.12
N ASP A 102 1.06 17.63 4.89
CA ASP A 102 2.06 16.60 4.61
C ASP A 102 3.19 17.09 3.69
N GLY A 103 3.10 18.32 3.15
CA GLY A 103 4.13 18.91 2.29
C GLY A 103 5.52 18.86 2.89
N GLU A 104 5.66 19.31 4.14
CA GLU A 104 6.95 19.33 4.82
C GLU A 104 7.49 17.92 5.08
N LYS A 105 6.64 16.98 5.50
CA LYS A 105 7.06 15.59 5.73
C LYS A 105 7.49 14.91 4.43
N LEU A 106 6.79 15.17 3.33
CA LEU A 106 7.17 14.65 2.03
C LEU A 106 8.50 15.25 1.59
N ARG A 107 8.68 16.56 1.73
CA ARG A 107 9.93 17.27 1.45
C ARG A 107 11.11 16.69 2.24
N GLU A 108 10.96 16.52 3.55
CA GLU A 108 11.97 15.90 4.41
C GLU A 108 12.31 14.48 3.96
N SER A 109 11.31 13.69 3.58
CA SER A 109 11.48 12.30 3.13
C SER A 109 12.23 12.24 1.80
N VAL A 110 11.87 13.08 0.83
CA VAL A 110 12.58 13.21 -0.45
C VAL A 110 14.02 13.67 -0.22
N GLY A 111 14.23 14.70 0.61
CA GLY A 111 15.57 15.17 0.97
C GLY A 111 16.41 14.09 1.66
N SER A 112 15.79 13.23 2.49
CA SER A 112 16.45 12.08 3.10
C SER A 112 16.91 11.06 2.06
N LEU A 113 16.07 10.76 1.07
CA LEU A 113 16.42 9.85 -0.03
C LEU A 113 17.60 10.38 -0.85
N LEU A 114 17.63 11.68 -1.15
CA LEU A 114 18.74 12.30 -1.87
C LEU A 114 20.05 12.25 -1.09
N ARG A 115 20.00 12.54 0.21
CA ARG A 115 21.19 12.41 1.09
C ARG A 115 21.71 10.97 1.13
N GLN A 116 20.82 9.98 1.16
CA GLN A 116 21.21 8.56 1.19
C GLN A 116 21.73 8.07 -0.17
N SER A 117 21.23 8.61 -1.27
CA SER A 117 21.69 8.23 -2.62
C SER A 117 22.99 8.93 -3.01
N GLY A 118 23.25 10.13 -2.50
CA GLY A 118 24.39 10.96 -2.92
C GLY A 118 24.13 11.74 -4.21
N VAL A 119 22.89 11.72 -4.72
CA VAL A 119 22.42 12.63 -5.78
C VAL A 119 22.12 13.99 -5.17
N VAL A 120 22.54 15.08 -5.83
CA VAL A 120 22.31 16.44 -5.35
C VAL A 120 21.09 17.08 -6.01
N ASP A 121 20.32 17.85 -5.25
CA ASP A 121 19.36 18.81 -5.81
C ASP A 121 20.07 20.15 -5.98
N GLN A 122 20.60 20.39 -7.19
CA GLN A 122 21.34 21.63 -7.49
C GLN A 122 20.41 22.78 -7.86
N THR A 123 19.23 22.48 -8.40
CA THR A 123 18.27 23.48 -8.90
C THR A 123 17.32 23.97 -7.82
N GLY A 124 17.32 23.35 -6.63
CA GLY A 124 16.38 23.65 -5.56
C GLY A 124 14.97 23.14 -5.90
N LEU A 125 14.90 22.05 -6.65
CA LEU A 125 13.65 21.44 -7.09
C LEU A 125 12.79 21.01 -5.89
N ILE A 126 13.40 20.45 -4.84
CA ILE A 126 12.70 19.95 -3.65
C ILE A 126 12.15 21.09 -2.77
N ASP A 127 12.82 22.24 -2.82
CA ASP A 127 12.36 23.46 -2.14
C ASP A 127 11.29 24.22 -2.95
N ASN A 128 11.07 23.85 -4.21
CA ASN A 128 10.05 24.46 -5.06
C ASN A 128 8.64 23.94 -4.70
N GLU A 129 7.77 24.85 -4.27
CA GLU A 129 6.41 24.53 -3.84
C GLU A 129 5.53 23.98 -4.97
N GLU A 130 5.67 24.50 -6.19
CA GLU A 130 4.92 24.00 -7.35
C GLU A 130 5.36 22.57 -7.71
N PHE A 131 6.66 22.28 -7.67
CA PHE A 131 7.17 20.92 -7.86
C PHE A 131 6.59 19.96 -6.82
N MET A 132 6.55 20.34 -5.55
CA MET A 132 5.97 19.50 -4.50
C MET A 132 4.49 19.22 -4.77
N GLN A 133 3.73 20.21 -5.25
CA GLN A 133 2.34 20.01 -5.66
C GLN A 133 2.21 19.06 -6.87
N ILE A 134 3.09 19.20 -7.87
CA ILE A 134 3.14 18.30 -9.03
C ILE A 134 3.45 16.88 -8.58
N LEU A 135 4.43 16.67 -7.71
CA LEU A 135 4.81 15.35 -7.19
C LEU A 135 3.66 14.69 -6.44
N MET A 136 2.97 15.43 -5.55
CA MET A 136 1.78 14.91 -4.86
C MET A 136 0.68 14.54 -5.85
N HIS A 137 0.42 15.38 -6.84
CA HIS A 137 -0.58 15.14 -7.85
C HIS A 137 -0.24 13.94 -8.72
N ALA A 138 1.00 13.83 -9.21
CA ALA A 138 1.50 12.68 -9.96
C ALA A 138 1.33 11.38 -9.16
N ALA A 139 1.55 11.43 -7.85
CA ALA A 139 1.35 10.32 -6.93
C ALA A 139 -0.11 10.05 -6.54
N ALA A 140 -1.09 10.65 -7.22
CA ALA A 140 -2.51 10.57 -6.88
C ALA A 140 -2.77 10.85 -5.38
N TYR A 141 -1.99 11.76 -4.79
CA TYR A 141 -2.02 12.12 -3.37
C TYR A 141 -1.79 10.92 -2.42
N ARG A 142 -1.04 9.91 -2.84
CA ARG A 142 -0.62 8.77 -2.01
C ARG A 142 0.85 8.94 -1.60
N PHE A 143 1.12 9.08 -0.31
CA PHE A 143 2.48 9.32 0.22
C PHE A 143 3.51 8.29 -0.27
N GLY A 144 3.20 7.00 -0.10
CA GLY A 144 4.10 5.92 -0.52
C GLY A 144 4.40 5.97 -2.02
N LEU A 145 3.41 6.32 -2.84
CA LEU A 145 3.59 6.45 -4.28
C LEU A 145 4.49 7.63 -4.66
N ALA A 146 4.41 8.75 -3.93
CA ALA A 146 5.32 9.88 -4.13
C ALA A 146 6.77 9.49 -3.81
N ILE A 147 6.97 8.69 -2.75
CA ILE A 147 8.28 8.12 -2.40
C ILE A 147 8.78 7.17 -3.47
N GLU A 148 7.93 6.27 -3.99
CA GLU A 148 8.34 5.37 -5.07
C GLU A 148 8.73 6.12 -6.34
N ILE A 149 7.94 7.11 -6.78
CA ILE A 149 8.26 7.96 -7.94
C ILE A 149 9.60 8.67 -7.72
N THR A 150 9.87 9.14 -6.50
CA THR A 150 11.15 9.77 -6.15
C THR A 150 12.31 8.78 -6.25
N ILE A 151 12.15 7.57 -5.74
CA ILE A 151 13.17 6.51 -5.84
C ILE A 151 13.43 6.15 -7.31
N GLU A 152 12.39 6.05 -8.12
CA GLU A 152 12.51 5.80 -9.56
C GLU A 152 13.23 6.95 -10.27
N ALA A 153 12.92 8.22 -9.96
CA ALA A 153 13.60 9.38 -10.53
C ALA A 153 15.09 9.42 -10.14
N ILE A 154 15.42 9.10 -8.88
CA ILE A 154 16.81 8.93 -8.46
C ILE A 154 17.48 7.80 -9.24
N GLY A 155 16.77 6.70 -9.49
CA GLY A 155 17.21 5.60 -10.34
C GLY A 155 17.53 6.05 -11.77
N GLU A 156 16.63 6.81 -12.41
CA GLU A 156 16.83 7.40 -13.75
C GLU A 156 18.10 8.26 -13.78
N ALA A 157 18.32 9.09 -12.76
CA ALA A 157 19.54 9.90 -12.65
C ALA A 157 20.80 9.02 -12.62
N PHE A 158 20.79 7.92 -11.85
CA PHE A 158 21.91 6.97 -11.85
C PHE A 158 22.12 6.28 -13.20
N PHE A 159 21.04 5.85 -13.87
CA PHE A 159 21.14 5.24 -15.20
C PHE A 159 21.74 6.20 -16.23
N GLY A 160 21.36 7.48 -16.17
CA GLY A 160 21.94 8.56 -16.96
C GLY A 160 23.35 8.99 -16.55
N ARG A 161 23.93 8.40 -15.49
CA ARG A 161 25.18 8.84 -14.84
C ARG A 161 25.16 10.31 -14.40
N ALA A 162 23.97 10.85 -14.18
CA ALA A 162 23.77 12.17 -13.62
C ALA A 162 24.11 12.14 -12.12
N ARG A 163 24.64 13.28 -11.63
CA ARG A 163 24.84 13.51 -10.20
C ARG A 163 23.81 14.46 -9.61
N THR A 164 23.03 15.09 -10.47
CA THR A 164 22.03 16.10 -10.13
C THR A 164 20.65 15.56 -10.46
N LEU A 165 19.72 15.72 -9.53
CA LEU A 165 18.32 15.43 -9.75
C LEU A 165 17.67 16.59 -10.51
N GLU A 166 16.87 16.26 -11.50
CA GLU A 166 16.22 17.23 -12.40
C GLU A 166 14.79 16.76 -12.69
N LEU A 167 13.95 17.68 -13.14
CA LEU A 167 12.53 17.41 -13.45
C LEU A 167 12.37 16.29 -14.48
N ASP A 168 13.27 16.22 -15.47
CA ASP A 168 13.26 15.20 -16.52
C ASP A 168 13.41 13.77 -15.98
N HIS A 169 14.09 13.59 -14.84
CA HIS A 169 14.18 12.29 -14.18
C HIS A 169 12.83 11.85 -13.58
N PHE A 170 12.06 12.80 -13.06
CA PHE A 170 10.69 12.54 -12.60
C PHE A 170 9.75 12.27 -13.78
N ALA A 171 9.90 13.01 -14.87
CA ALA A 171 9.16 12.77 -16.10
C ALA A 171 9.43 11.35 -16.64
N GLY A 172 10.71 10.94 -16.72
CA GLY A 172 11.12 9.61 -17.14
C GLY A 172 10.59 8.51 -16.22
N ALA A 173 10.70 8.68 -14.89
CA ALA A 173 10.15 7.74 -13.92
C ALA A 173 8.62 7.56 -14.09
N TYR A 174 7.90 8.68 -14.26
CA TYR A 174 6.46 8.66 -14.48
C TYR A 174 6.09 7.96 -15.80
N PHE A 175 6.84 8.23 -16.87
CA PHE A 175 6.66 7.57 -18.17
C PHE A 175 6.87 6.06 -18.05
N THR A 176 7.99 5.62 -17.48
CA THR A 176 8.29 4.18 -17.26
C THR A 176 7.18 3.48 -16.47
N ARG A 177 6.58 4.18 -15.49
CA ARG A 177 5.49 3.65 -14.65
C ARG A 177 4.15 3.57 -15.37
N THR A 178 3.82 4.55 -16.20
CA THR A 178 2.45 4.74 -16.73
C THR A 178 2.30 4.42 -18.20
N ASN A 179 3.39 4.51 -18.97
CA ASN A 179 3.44 4.41 -20.42
C ASN A 179 2.41 5.35 -21.11
N ASN A 180 2.24 6.55 -20.53
CA ASN A 180 1.42 7.61 -21.08
C ASN A 180 2.29 8.57 -21.89
N ASP A 181 1.70 9.26 -22.88
CA ASP A 181 2.36 10.31 -23.65
C ASP A 181 2.74 11.53 -22.78
N ASP A 182 3.68 12.34 -23.27
CA ASP A 182 4.21 13.52 -22.57
C ASP A 182 3.12 14.53 -22.15
N ASP A 183 2.08 14.69 -22.95
CA ASP A 183 0.92 15.57 -22.64
C ASP A 183 0.13 15.10 -21.41
N LEU A 184 0.27 13.83 -21.03
CA LEU A 184 -0.35 13.21 -19.85
C LEU A 184 0.66 12.96 -18.73
N ASN A 185 1.86 13.54 -18.83
CA ASN A 185 2.88 13.50 -17.80
C ASN A 185 2.85 14.80 -16.97
N PRO A 186 2.45 14.75 -15.68
CA PRO A 186 2.35 15.93 -14.83
C PRO A 186 3.64 16.75 -14.72
N PHE A 187 4.81 16.13 -14.95
CA PHE A 187 6.10 16.82 -14.89
C PHE A 187 6.47 17.56 -16.19
N MET A 188 5.73 17.37 -17.29
CA MET A 188 6.07 17.92 -18.61
C MET A 188 5.09 18.99 -19.12
N THR A 189 3.96 19.19 -18.45
CA THR A 189 2.92 20.13 -18.89
C THR A 189 2.57 21.17 -17.83
N PRO A 190 2.40 22.46 -18.19
CA PRO A 190 1.92 23.49 -17.26
C PRO A 190 0.46 23.28 -16.84
N HIS A 191 -0.31 22.45 -17.59
CA HIS A 191 -1.71 22.14 -17.32
C HIS A 191 -1.89 20.84 -16.52
N TRP A 192 -0.86 20.44 -15.76
CA TRP A 192 -0.80 19.18 -15.03
C TRP A 192 -2.02 18.91 -14.14
N ARG A 193 -2.64 19.95 -13.55
CA ARG A 193 -3.83 19.82 -12.69
C ARG A 193 -5.04 19.17 -13.38
N GLY A 194 -5.09 19.24 -14.72
CA GLY A 194 -6.17 18.64 -15.51
C GLY A 194 -6.02 17.12 -15.74
N ILE A 195 -4.87 16.53 -15.38
CA ILE A 195 -4.61 15.12 -15.58
C ILE A 195 -5.26 14.32 -14.44
N ASP A 196 -6.07 13.31 -14.77
CA ASP A 196 -6.65 12.42 -13.77
C ASP A 196 -5.65 11.34 -13.36
N THR A 197 -4.67 11.73 -12.54
CA THR A 197 -3.58 10.85 -12.08
C THR A 197 -4.09 9.70 -11.21
N THR A 198 -5.26 9.84 -10.56
CA THR A 198 -5.90 8.75 -9.81
C THR A 198 -6.27 7.61 -10.74
N LYS A 199 -6.98 7.91 -11.84
CA LYS A 199 -7.33 6.88 -12.84
C LYS A 199 -6.10 6.27 -13.49
N VAL A 200 -5.08 7.07 -13.80
CA VAL A 200 -3.82 6.57 -14.37
C VAL A 200 -3.18 5.55 -13.44
N MET A 201 -3.04 5.88 -12.15
CA MET A 201 -2.39 5.02 -11.18
C MET A 201 -3.20 3.77 -10.84
N ASP A 202 -4.53 3.88 -10.80
CA ASP A 202 -5.40 2.73 -10.55
C ASP A 202 -5.38 1.74 -11.73
N ARG A 203 -5.28 2.23 -12.97
CA ARG A 203 -5.05 1.40 -14.16
C ARG A 203 -3.73 0.62 -14.04
N VAL A 204 -2.62 1.32 -13.75
CA VAL A 204 -1.29 0.72 -13.62
C VAL A 204 -1.27 -0.37 -12.52
N ASN A 205 -1.88 -0.09 -11.37
CA ASN A 205 -1.95 -1.06 -10.27
C ASN A 205 -2.78 -2.30 -10.64
N SER A 206 -3.87 -2.11 -11.38
CA SER A 206 -4.71 -3.21 -11.87
C SER A 206 -3.94 -4.12 -12.84
N GLU A 207 -3.24 -3.53 -13.81
CA GLU A 207 -2.39 -4.25 -14.77
C GLU A 207 -1.26 -5.04 -14.09
N LYS A 208 -0.57 -4.41 -13.12
CA LYS A 208 0.47 -5.09 -12.31
C LYS A 208 -0.10 -6.29 -11.54
N THR A 209 -1.28 -6.14 -10.92
CA THR A 209 -1.95 -7.21 -10.17
C THR A 209 -2.32 -8.39 -11.08
N GLU A 210 -2.82 -8.11 -12.29
CA GLU A 210 -3.14 -9.15 -13.28
C GLU A 210 -1.91 -9.90 -13.78
N ALA A 211 -0.81 -9.19 -14.06
CA ALA A 211 0.44 -9.79 -14.49
C ALA A 211 1.01 -10.74 -13.43
N GLN A 212 0.98 -10.35 -12.14
CA GLN A 212 1.40 -11.20 -11.03
C GLN A 212 0.56 -12.46 -10.90
N LYS A 213 -0.78 -12.35 -11.06
CA LYS A 213 -1.69 -13.51 -11.04
C LYS A 213 -1.39 -14.49 -12.19
N LYS A 214 -1.10 -13.99 -13.40
CA LYS A 214 -0.73 -14.82 -14.56
C LYS A 214 0.62 -15.52 -14.36
N GLY A 215 1.60 -14.85 -13.74
CA GLY A 215 2.90 -15.45 -13.41
C GLY A 215 2.81 -16.56 -12.36
N ARG A 216 1.97 -16.39 -11.33
CA ARG A 216 1.72 -17.42 -10.29
C ARG A 216 1.01 -18.66 -10.81
N ARG A 217 0.15 -18.56 -11.83
CA ARG A 217 -0.55 -19.71 -12.44
C ARG A 217 0.33 -20.57 -13.37
N LYS A 218 1.50 -20.06 -13.77
CA LYS A 218 2.44 -20.75 -14.67
C LYS A 218 3.60 -21.45 -13.94
N LYS A 219 3.67 -21.36 -12.61
CA LYS A 219 4.59 -22.11 -11.75
C LYS A 219 3.83 -23.20 -11.00
#